data_AF-A0A1N6Z5K2-F1
#
_entry.id   AF-A0A1N6Z5K2-F1
#
_cell.length_a   1.000
_cell.length_b   1.000
_cell.length_c   1.000
_cell.angle_alpha   90.00
_cell.angle_beta   90.00
_cell.angle_gamma   90.00
#
_symmetry.space_group_name_H-M   'P 1'
#
loop_
_entity.id
_entity.type
_entity.pdbx_description
1 polymer ?
#
loop_
_entity_poly.entity_id
_entity_poly.type
_entity_poly.pdbx_seq_one_letter_code
_entity_poly.pdbx_strand_id
1 'polypeptide(L)'
;MSFAQPSYLWALLGLLVPIAIHLWSKQEAKTIKIGSVQLLSESKSKQSSSIQLNEWWLLVLRMGIISLLVLLLAKPQWQTKVKNSELTYIMEPELVRNENFMSRFNALNESQEIRLLKKDLPVRNEDEQIAKTSAVQDYWALASEMDGLNTDSIVVFTTGFASGLKGARPETKKKINWIVIDSALSKNHPLLAYKKDDGFQLYTAWSTPDATKITSKTITLGEEYALSSGGDSLVISRFNPAQKVPVVNQNTIEVSLFYSDSLGVDKTYLEASLKALSMYLDKEIKVASQLDTEIDEDKEADVIIWLSAKPHPETTQKLLVWKEDTKAQSIIIAGEDDNTYYLTKRINPENAVYERLTEKLLEVLNVNQEVEELLAEVDHRSVTTSELETMYVANDKKEKQLASWNVNPYLWLMLLILLLVERFVAYKRKQ
;
A
#
# COMPACT_ATOMS: atom_id res chain seq x y z
N MET A 1 -10.58 -19.93 28.92
CA MET A 1 -9.87 -19.44 30.13
C MET A 1 -8.68 -20.34 30.37
N SER A 2 -7.54 -19.76 30.73
CA SER A 2 -6.33 -20.49 31.14
C SER A 2 -5.92 -20.05 32.54
N PHE A 3 -5.24 -20.91 33.30
CA PHE A 3 -4.64 -20.54 34.59
C PHE A 3 -3.13 -20.38 34.42
N ALA A 4 -2.54 -19.33 34.97
CA ALA A 4 -1.09 -19.13 34.86
C ALA A 4 -0.32 -20.16 35.70
N GLN A 5 -0.90 -20.61 36.81
CA GLN A 5 -0.28 -21.58 37.72
C GLN A 5 -1.32 -22.65 38.15
N PRO A 6 -1.65 -23.60 37.26
CA PRO A 6 -2.73 -24.58 37.50
C PRO A 6 -2.46 -25.53 38.67
N SER A 7 -1.18 -25.70 39.07
CA SER A 7 -0.80 -26.52 40.22
C SER A 7 -1.43 -26.06 41.54
N TYR A 8 -1.70 -24.76 41.71
CA TYR A 8 -2.33 -24.25 42.93
C TYR A 8 -3.78 -24.71 43.10
N LEU A 9 -4.46 -25.19 42.05
CA LEU A 9 -5.81 -25.73 42.17
C LEU A 9 -5.88 -26.94 43.11
N TRP A 10 -4.77 -27.67 43.28
CA TRP A 10 -4.68 -28.76 44.27
C TRP A 10 -4.88 -28.28 45.71
N ALA A 11 -4.61 -27.00 46.00
CA ALA A 11 -4.87 -26.42 47.32
C ALA A 11 -6.36 -26.33 47.66
N LEU A 12 -7.28 -26.51 46.70
CA LEU A 12 -8.71 -26.68 46.99
C LEU A 12 -9.00 -27.91 47.86
N LEU A 13 -8.12 -28.91 47.90
CA LEU A 13 -8.24 -30.02 48.86
C LEU A 13 -8.20 -29.53 50.32
N GLY A 14 -7.61 -28.36 50.58
CA GLY A 14 -7.66 -27.70 51.88
C GLY A 14 -9.07 -27.35 52.37
N LEU A 15 -10.07 -27.31 51.47
CA LEU A 15 -11.48 -27.15 51.84
C LEU A 15 -12.01 -28.30 52.71
N LEU A 16 -11.34 -29.47 52.70
CA LEU A 16 -11.67 -30.59 53.58
C LEU A 16 -11.45 -30.25 55.06
N VAL A 17 -10.54 -29.32 55.38
CA VAL A 17 -10.22 -28.97 56.77
C VAL A 17 -11.41 -28.29 57.47
N PRO A 18 -12.01 -27.21 56.95
CA PRO A 18 -13.23 -26.63 57.53
C PRO A 18 -14.39 -27.63 57.64
N ILE A 19 -14.56 -28.51 56.65
CA ILE A 19 -15.60 -29.55 56.65
C ILE A 19 -15.38 -30.51 57.82
N ALA A 20 -14.17 -31.04 57.94
CA ALA A 20 -13.82 -32.01 58.96
C ALA A 20 -13.95 -31.41 60.37
N ILE A 21 -13.50 -30.16 60.57
CA ILE A 21 -13.64 -29.44 61.85
C ILE A 21 -15.11 -29.24 62.19
N HIS A 22 -15.94 -28.86 61.21
CA HIS A 22 -17.35 -28.63 61.45
C HIS A 22 -18.09 -29.92 61.83
N LEU A 23 -17.76 -31.05 61.19
CA LEU A 23 -18.31 -32.36 61.54
C LEU A 23 -17.84 -32.86 62.92
N TRP A 24 -16.68 -32.40 63.40
CA TRP A 24 -16.14 -32.77 64.71
C TRP A 24 -16.71 -31.92 65.86
N SER A 25 -17.29 -30.75 65.57
CA SER A 25 -17.75 -29.80 66.60
C SER A 25 -18.88 -30.40 67.45
N LYS A 26 -18.58 -30.68 68.72
CA LYS A 26 -19.56 -31.12 69.72
C LYS A 26 -20.17 -29.88 70.38
N GLN A 27 -21.50 -29.78 70.38
CA GLN A 27 -22.20 -28.71 71.10
C GLN A 27 -21.84 -28.73 72.58
N GLU A 28 -21.34 -27.60 73.09
CA GLU A 28 -21.15 -27.42 74.52
C GLU A 28 -22.52 -27.44 75.21
N ALA A 29 -22.71 -28.36 76.14
CA ALA A 29 -23.93 -28.45 76.92
C ALA A 29 -24.09 -27.16 77.75
N LYS A 30 -25.11 -26.37 77.43
CA LYS A 30 -25.41 -25.13 78.15
C LYS A 30 -25.76 -25.46 79.59
N THR A 31 -24.87 -25.13 80.53
CA THR A 31 -25.09 -25.36 81.94
C THR A 31 -26.10 -24.33 82.46
N ILE A 32 -27.25 -24.81 82.93
CA ILE A 32 -28.27 -23.98 83.58
C ILE A 32 -28.05 -24.12 85.08
N LYS A 33 -27.83 -23.01 85.77
CA LYS A 33 -27.66 -23.00 87.23
C LYS A 33 -29.03 -23.25 87.89
N ILE A 34 -29.14 -24.32 88.65
CA ILE A 34 -30.33 -24.67 89.44
C ILE A 34 -29.96 -24.80 90.92
N GLY A 35 -30.90 -24.47 91.81
CA GLY A 35 -30.64 -24.32 93.25
C GLY A 35 -30.35 -25.61 94.03
N SER A 36 -30.74 -26.79 93.52
CA SER A 36 -30.36 -28.09 94.10
C SER A 36 -30.40 -29.18 93.04
N VAL A 37 -29.36 -30.02 93.00
CA VAL A 37 -29.24 -31.20 92.10
C VAL A 37 -29.65 -32.51 92.78
N GLN A 38 -30.04 -32.45 94.06
CA GLN A 38 -30.25 -33.63 94.92
C GLN A 38 -31.46 -34.49 94.50
N LEU A 39 -32.41 -33.92 93.74
CA LEU A 39 -33.60 -34.61 93.23
C LEU A 39 -33.48 -35.04 91.76
N LEU A 40 -32.33 -34.82 91.12
CA LEU A 40 -32.09 -35.22 89.75
C LEU A 40 -31.43 -36.60 89.73
N SER A 41 -32.15 -37.59 89.21
CA SER A 41 -31.63 -38.93 88.98
C SER A 41 -30.60 -38.92 87.85
N GLU A 42 -29.52 -39.69 88.03
CA GLU A 42 -28.40 -39.79 87.08
C GLU A 42 -28.90 -40.39 85.75
N SER A 43 -29.25 -39.52 84.81
CA SER A 43 -29.59 -39.95 83.45
C SER A 43 -28.30 -40.22 82.69
N LYS A 44 -28.12 -41.45 82.19
CA LYS A 44 -27.11 -41.73 81.15
C LYS A 44 -27.38 -40.78 79.99
N SER A 45 -26.44 -39.87 79.77
CA SER A 45 -26.41 -38.97 78.63
C SER A 45 -26.69 -39.77 77.35
N LYS A 46 -27.92 -39.68 76.82
CA LYS A 46 -28.18 -40.10 75.45
C LYS A 46 -27.29 -39.22 74.59
N GLN A 47 -26.30 -39.86 73.97
CA GLN A 47 -25.38 -39.24 73.04
C GLN A 47 -26.23 -38.57 71.94
N SER A 48 -26.50 -37.28 72.10
CA SER A 48 -27.23 -36.48 71.12
C SER A 48 -26.26 -36.23 69.97
N SER A 49 -26.10 -37.23 69.11
CA SER A 49 -25.38 -37.11 67.84
C SER A 49 -26.34 -36.63 66.73
N SER A 50 -27.17 -35.64 67.05
CA SER A 50 -27.95 -34.95 66.03
C SER A 50 -27.05 -33.88 65.43
N ILE A 51 -26.42 -34.20 64.28
CA ILE A 51 -25.68 -33.24 63.45
C ILE A 51 -26.70 -32.23 62.92
N GLN A 52 -27.01 -31.22 63.73
CA GLN A 52 -27.72 -30.04 63.26
C GLN A 52 -26.67 -29.10 62.70
N LEU A 53 -26.79 -28.79 61.41
CA LEU A 53 -25.96 -27.83 60.69
C LEU A 53 -26.25 -26.39 61.17
N ASN A 54 -26.06 -26.14 62.46
CA ASN A 54 -26.08 -24.79 62.99
C ASN A 54 -24.76 -24.16 62.54
N GLU A 55 -24.82 -23.04 61.81
CA GLU A 55 -23.68 -22.28 61.25
C GLU A 55 -23.24 -22.63 59.82
N TRP A 56 -24.09 -23.27 59.01
CA TRP A 56 -23.75 -23.56 57.61
C TRP A 56 -23.36 -22.32 56.79
N TRP A 57 -23.93 -21.14 57.08
CA TRP A 57 -23.55 -19.88 56.43
C TRP A 57 -22.10 -19.47 56.70
N LEU A 58 -21.61 -19.69 57.92
CA LEU A 58 -20.24 -19.34 58.31
C LEU A 58 -19.24 -20.34 57.70
N LEU A 59 -19.63 -21.61 57.59
CA LEU A 59 -18.87 -22.63 56.88
C LEU A 59 -18.73 -22.30 55.38
N VAL A 60 -19.82 -21.95 54.71
CA VAL A 60 -19.82 -21.56 53.28
C VAL A 60 -18.90 -20.36 53.06
N LEU A 61 -18.91 -19.39 54.00
CA LEU A 61 -18.06 -18.22 53.90
C LEU A 61 -16.57 -18.56 54.06
N ARG A 62 -16.20 -19.41 55.04
CA ARG A 62 -14.82 -19.91 55.20
C ARG A 62 -14.34 -20.69 53.98
N MET A 63 -15.19 -21.51 53.39
CA MET A 63 -14.90 -22.17 52.12
C MET A 63 -14.74 -21.18 50.97
N GLY A 64 -15.57 -20.14 50.94
CA GLY A 64 -15.48 -19.05 49.97
C GLY A 64 -14.13 -18.33 50.04
N ILE A 65 -13.64 -18.02 51.25
CA ILE A 65 -12.32 -17.39 51.46
C ILE A 65 -11.22 -18.28 50.88
N ILE A 66 -11.20 -19.57 51.26
CA ILE A 66 -10.16 -20.51 50.83
C ILE A 66 -10.22 -20.70 49.31
N SER A 67 -11.40 -20.89 48.74
CA SER A 67 -11.59 -21.05 47.29
C SER A 67 -11.11 -19.82 46.52
N LEU A 68 -11.45 -18.62 47.00
CA LEU A 68 -11.03 -17.37 46.37
C LEU A 68 -9.52 -17.13 46.50
N LEU A 69 -8.92 -17.50 47.63
CA LEU A 69 -7.47 -17.46 47.81
C LEU A 69 -6.75 -18.39 46.83
N VAL A 70 -7.27 -19.61 46.63
CA VAL A 70 -6.72 -20.57 45.66
C VAL A 70 -6.86 -20.05 44.23
N LEU A 71 -7.99 -19.45 43.87
CA LEU A 71 -8.17 -18.80 42.56
C LEU A 71 -7.22 -17.62 42.36
N LEU A 72 -6.97 -16.84 43.41
CA LEU A 72 -6.02 -15.72 43.40
C LEU A 72 -4.59 -16.21 43.10
N LEU A 73 -4.19 -17.34 43.69
CA LEU A 73 -2.89 -17.98 43.45
C LEU A 73 -2.82 -18.64 42.07
N ALA A 74 -3.91 -19.25 41.60
CA ALA A 74 -3.98 -19.87 40.27
C ALA A 74 -3.99 -18.85 39.11
N LYS A 75 -4.28 -17.57 39.41
CA LYS A 75 -4.32 -16.44 38.47
C LYS A 75 -5.08 -16.78 37.17
N PRO A 76 -6.42 -16.84 37.20
CA PRO A 76 -7.22 -17.07 36.01
C PRO A 76 -7.00 -15.95 34.98
N GLN A 77 -6.81 -16.34 33.72
CA GLN A 77 -6.65 -15.44 32.60
C GLN A 77 -7.75 -15.67 31.57
N TRP A 78 -8.42 -14.58 31.20
CA TRP A 78 -9.31 -14.57 30.04
C TRP A 78 -8.50 -14.24 28.80
N GLN A 79 -8.45 -15.17 27.85
CA GLN A 79 -7.77 -14.97 26.58
C GLN A 79 -8.81 -14.50 25.56
N THR A 80 -8.64 -13.29 25.03
CA THR A 80 -9.33 -12.88 23.80
C THR A 80 -8.47 -13.34 22.63
N LYS A 81 -8.91 -14.38 21.91
CA LYS A 81 -8.30 -14.67 20.60
C LYS A 81 -8.73 -13.56 19.65
N VAL A 82 -7.81 -12.68 19.27
CA VAL A 82 -8.01 -11.82 18.10
C VAL A 82 -8.04 -12.79 16.92
N LYS A 83 -9.16 -12.85 16.20
CA LYS A 83 -9.32 -13.71 15.04
C LYS A 83 -8.61 -13.03 13.85
N ASN A 84 -7.28 -13.11 13.81
CA ASN A 84 -6.54 -12.74 12.60
C ASN A 84 -6.79 -13.80 11.53
N SER A 85 -6.94 -13.39 10.27
CA SER A 85 -6.89 -14.32 9.15
C SER A 85 -5.43 -14.73 8.90
N GLU A 86 -5.15 -16.03 8.84
CA GLU A 86 -3.79 -16.55 8.62
C GLU A 86 -3.21 -16.06 7.29
N LEU A 87 -4.07 -15.86 6.27
CA LEU A 87 -3.67 -15.50 4.93
C LEU A 87 -4.75 -14.67 4.21
N THR A 88 -4.33 -13.57 3.57
CA THR A 88 -5.19 -12.73 2.71
C THR A 88 -4.66 -12.71 1.29
N TYR A 89 -5.56 -12.87 0.31
CA TYR A 89 -5.23 -12.77 -1.11
C TYR A 89 -5.60 -11.41 -1.66
N ILE A 90 -4.68 -10.81 -2.40
CA ILE A 90 -4.90 -9.56 -3.13
C ILE A 90 -4.64 -9.85 -4.60
N MET A 91 -5.52 -9.41 -5.49
CA MET A 91 -5.45 -9.70 -6.91
C MET A 91 -5.70 -8.49 -7.77
N GLU A 92 -4.94 -8.37 -8.85
CA GLU A 92 -5.16 -7.35 -9.85
C GLU A 92 -6.51 -7.54 -10.58
N PRO A 93 -7.26 -6.46 -10.85
CA PRO A 93 -8.61 -6.57 -11.43
C PRO A 93 -8.62 -7.26 -12.80
N GLU A 94 -7.55 -7.13 -13.58
CA GLU A 94 -7.42 -7.81 -14.88
C GLU A 94 -7.31 -9.33 -14.75
N LEU A 95 -6.60 -9.81 -13.73
CA LEU A 95 -6.48 -11.24 -13.44
C LEU A 95 -7.81 -11.81 -12.94
N VAL A 96 -8.54 -11.04 -12.13
CA VAL A 96 -9.87 -11.43 -11.64
C VAL A 96 -10.89 -11.59 -12.78
N ARG A 97 -10.75 -10.81 -13.86
CA ARG A 97 -11.58 -10.94 -15.07
C ARG A 97 -11.20 -12.13 -15.96
N ASN A 98 -10.03 -12.73 -15.74
CA ASN A 98 -9.58 -13.85 -16.54
C ASN A 98 -10.17 -15.16 -16.00
N GLU A 99 -11.21 -15.66 -16.67
CA GLU A 99 -11.92 -16.91 -16.33
C GLU A 99 -10.97 -18.12 -16.20
N ASN A 100 -9.95 -18.22 -17.05
CA ASN A 100 -8.98 -19.32 -17.00
C ASN A 100 -8.10 -19.25 -15.74
N PHE A 101 -7.73 -18.05 -15.32
CA PHE A 101 -6.98 -17.85 -14.07
C PHE A 101 -7.88 -18.10 -12.87
N MET A 102 -9.06 -17.49 -12.83
CA MET A 102 -9.99 -17.61 -11.70
C MET A 102 -10.50 -19.03 -11.48
N SER A 103 -10.79 -19.79 -12.55
CA SER A 103 -11.17 -21.19 -12.42
C SER A 103 -10.08 -22.05 -11.78
N ARG A 104 -8.80 -21.80 -12.14
CA ARG A 104 -7.64 -22.48 -11.52
C ARG A 104 -7.44 -22.03 -10.07
N PHE A 105 -7.59 -20.74 -9.78
CA PHE A 105 -7.45 -20.21 -8.43
C PHE A 105 -8.54 -20.76 -7.49
N ASN A 106 -9.80 -20.73 -7.91
CA ASN A 106 -10.93 -21.20 -7.09
C ASN A 106 -10.82 -22.70 -6.81
N ALA A 107 -10.30 -23.50 -7.75
CA ALA A 107 -10.02 -24.91 -7.52
C ALA A 107 -8.99 -25.19 -6.43
N LEU A 108 -8.12 -24.21 -6.11
CA LEU A 108 -7.13 -24.32 -5.05
C LEU A 108 -7.71 -23.89 -3.69
N ASN A 109 -8.53 -22.83 -3.66
CA ASN A 109 -9.06 -22.24 -2.43
C ASN A 109 -10.45 -21.62 -2.63
N GLU A 110 -11.50 -22.38 -2.32
CA GLU A 110 -12.90 -21.97 -2.54
C GLU A 110 -13.48 -20.96 -1.52
N SER A 111 -12.80 -20.69 -0.39
CA SER A 111 -13.44 -20.01 0.77
C SER A 111 -12.68 -18.82 1.38
N GLN A 112 -11.66 -18.29 0.71
CA GLN A 112 -10.90 -17.15 1.23
C GLN A 112 -11.32 -15.82 0.62
N GLU A 113 -11.27 -14.78 1.46
CA GLU A 113 -11.53 -13.39 1.07
C GLU A 113 -10.48 -12.93 0.05
N ILE A 114 -10.93 -12.60 -1.16
CA ILE A 114 -10.10 -12.00 -2.22
C ILE A 114 -10.31 -10.49 -2.17
N ARG A 115 -9.23 -9.73 -2.10
CA ARG A 115 -9.23 -8.27 -2.22
C ARG A 115 -8.70 -7.86 -3.59
N LEU A 116 -9.15 -6.71 -4.07
CA LEU A 116 -8.65 -6.15 -5.33
C LEU A 116 -7.42 -5.29 -5.06
N LEU A 117 -6.41 -5.41 -5.93
CA LEU A 117 -5.22 -4.55 -5.93
C LEU A 117 -5.59 -3.19 -6.51
N LYS A 118 -6.34 -2.41 -5.73
CA LYS A 118 -6.74 -1.02 -5.97
C LYS A 118 -6.65 -0.26 -4.66
N LYS A 119 -6.69 1.07 -4.76
CA LYS A 119 -6.78 1.96 -3.60
C LYS A 119 -7.84 1.45 -2.60
N ASP A 120 -7.50 1.49 -1.32
CA ASP A 120 -8.32 1.02 -0.20
C ASP A 120 -8.51 -0.52 -0.11
N LEU A 121 -7.89 -1.28 -1.02
CA LEU A 121 -7.87 -2.74 -1.05
C LEU A 121 -9.27 -3.37 -0.82
N PRO A 122 -10.29 -3.01 -1.61
CA PRO A 122 -11.67 -3.42 -1.39
C PRO A 122 -11.83 -4.94 -1.52
N VAL A 123 -12.72 -5.50 -0.71
CA VAL A 123 -13.11 -6.91 -0.82
C VAL A 123 -13.85 -7.11 -2.13
N ARG A 124 -13.51 -8.18 -2.85
CA ARG A 124 -14.19 -8.54 -4.09
C ARG A 124 -15.64 -8.91 -3.80
N ASN A 125 -16.56 -8.20 -4.45
CA ASN A 125 -17.96 -8.60 -4.55
C ASN A 125 -18.16 -9.37 -5.87
N GLU A 126 -18.80 -10.53 -5.84
CA GLU A 126 -19.05 -11.34 -7.05
C GLU A 126 -19.96 -10.63 -8.05
N ASP A 127 -20.83 -9.74 -7.57
CA ASP A 127 -21.80 -8.99 -8.37
C ASP A 127 -21.21 -7.73 -9.04
N GLU A 128 -19.99 -7.33 -8.68
CA GLU A 128 -19.40 -6.08 -9.17
C GLU A 128 -18.69 -6.29 -10.51
N GLN A 129 -19.26 -5.71 -11.57
CA GLN A 129 -18.62 -5.70 -12.88
C GLN A 129 -17.35 -4.85 -12.84
N ILE A 130 -16.19 -5.51 -12.87
CA ILE A 130 -14.90 -4.84 -12.98
C ILE A 130 -14.83 -4.14 -14.34
N ALA A 131 -14.69 -2.81 -14.31
CA ALA A 131 -14.56 -1.99 -15.52
C ALA A 131 -13.46 -2.51 -16.46
N LYS A 132 -13.71 -2.44 -17.76
CA LYS A 132 -12.76 -2.92 -18.79
C LYS A 132 -11.43 -2.17 -18.78
N THR A 133 -11.47 -0.90 -18.38
CA THR A 133 -10.31 -0.02 -18.25
C THR A 133 -9.82 -0.08 -16.81
N SER A 134 -8.77 -0.86 -16.54
CA SER A 134 -8.07 -0.78 -15.26
C SER A 134 -6.76 -0.05 -15.49
N ALA A 135 -6.69 1.19 -15.02
CA ALA A 135 -5.43 1.91 -14.96
C ALA A 135 -4.47 1.13 -14.04
N VAL A 136 -3.22 0.98 -14.48
CA VAL A 136 -2.16 0.36 -13.67
C VAL A 136 -2.02 1.15 -12.37
N GLN A 137 -2.15 0.45 -11.25
CA GLN A 137 -2.06 1.03 -9.92
C GLN A 137 -0.61 1.15 -9.47
N ASP A 138 -0.34 2.03 -8.51
CA ASP A 138 0.96 2.11 -7.86
C ASP A 138 1.11 0.94 -6.86
N TYR A 139 1.88 -0.07 -7.23
CA TYR A 139 2.05 -1.27 -6.43
C TYR A 139 2.73 -1.01 -5.09
N TRP A 140 3.65 -0.05 -5.02
CA TRP A 140 4.40 0.27 -3.79
C TRP A 140 3.59 1.14 -2.83
N ALA A 141 2.77 2.06 -3.34
CA ALA A 141 1.79 2.75 -2.52
C ALA A 141 0.79 1.74 -1.91
N LEU A 142 0.25 0.83 -2.73
CA LEU A 142 -0.68 -0.20 -2.25
C LEU A 142 -0.02 -1.18 -1.27
N ALA A 143 1.25 -1.54 -1.48
CA ALA A 143 1.98 -2.38 -0.55
C ALA A 143 2.10 -1.75 0.85
N SER A 144 2.19 -0.42 0.91
CA SER A 144 2.17 0.31 2.19
C SER A 144 0.80 0.28 2.85
N GLU A 145 -0.30 0.31 2.07
CA GLU A 145 -1.68 0.16 2.58
C GLU A 145 -1.95 -1.24 3.15
N MET A 146 -1.30 -2.27 2.59
CA MET A 146 -1.44 -3.68 3.02
C MET A 146 -1.05 -3.92 4.49
N ASP A 147 -0.17 -3.10 5.05
CA ASP A 147 0.20 -3.14 6.48
C ASP A 147 -1.00 -2.87 7.40
N GLY A 148 -2.03 -2.17 6.93
CA GLY A 148 -3.26 -1.87 7.68
C GLY A 148 -4.25 -3.04 7.79
N LEU A 149 -4.04 -4.13 7.05
CA LEU A 149 -4.95 -5.29 7.09
C LEU A 149 -4.83 -6.05 8.42
N ASN A 150 -5.81 -6.88 8.80
CA ASN A 150 -5.73 -7.71 10.02
C ASN A 150 -5.39 -9.18 9.68
N THR A 151 -4.21 -9.39 9.09
CA THR A 151 -3.74 -10.68 8.59
C THR A 151 -2.24 -10.91 8.84
N ASP A 152 -1.84 -12.16 9.01
CA ASP A 152 -0.45 -12.52 9.33
C ASP A 152 0.43 -12.67 8.08
N SER A 153 -0.15 -13.00 6.92
CA SER A 153 0.56 -13.16 5.65
C SER A 153 -0.30 -12.68 4.48
N ILE A 154 0.35 -12.10 3.47
CA ILE A 154 -0.32 -11.55 2.29
C ILE A 154 0.29 -12.15 1.04
N VAL A 155 -0.56 -12.62 0.13
CA VAL A 155 -0.15 -13.06 -1.21
C VAL A 155 -0.81 -12.16 -2.24
N VAL A 156 0.00 -11.54 -3.09
CA VAL A 156 -0.45 -10.62 -4.13
C VAL A 156 -0.25 -11.26 -5.50
N PHE A 157 -1.33 -11.45 -6.25
CA PHE A 157 -1.29 -11.84 -7.66
C PHE A 157 -1.43 -10.60 -8.54
N THR A 158 -0.44 -10.37 -9.39
CA THR A 158 -0.38 -9.20 -10.28
C THR A 158 0.22 -9.60 -11.61
N THR A 159 -0.06 -8.85 -12.67
CA THR A 159 0.70 -8.92 -13.93
C THR A 159 2.08 -8.30 -13.79
N GLY A 160 2.29 -7.49 -12.74
CA GLY A 160 3.58 -6.91 -12.39
C GLY A 160 4.07 -5.90 -13.41
N PHE A 161 3.22 -5.00 -13.92
CA PHE A 161 3.63 -3.99 -14.89
C PHE A 161 4.73 -3.07 -14.36
N ALA A 162 5.76 -2.81 -15.17
CA ALA A 162 6.85 -1.89 -14.83
C ALA A 162 6.34 -0.47 -14.54
N SER A 163 5.28 -0.04 -15.23
CA SER A 163 4.60 1.24 -15.01
C SER A 163 3.92 1.35 -13.64
N GLY A 164 3.70 0.23 -12.95
CA GLY A 164 3.13 0.18 -11.60
C GLY A 164 4.14 0.38 -10.48
N LEU A 165 5.45 0.30 -10.76
CA LEU A 165 6.49 0.63 -9.78
C LEU A 165 6.76 2.13 -9.79
N LYS A 166 6.20 2.85 -8.81
CA LYS A 166 6.37 4.29 -8.67
C LYS A 166 6.93 4.64 -7.28
N GLY A 167 7.80 5.64 -7.24
CA GLY A 167 8.37 6.16 -6.00
C GLY A 167 9.51 5.31 -5.43
N ALA A 168 9.70 5.38 -4.12
CA ALA A 168 10.72 4.61 -3.41
C ALA A 168 10.16 3.26 -2.93
N ARG A 169 11.01 2.24 -2.89
CA ARG A 169 10.65 0.92 -2.36
C ARG A 169 10.18 1.06 -0.89
N PRO A 170 8.96 0.60 -0.55
CA PRO A 170 8.40 0.81 0.77
C PRO A 170 8.93 -0.19 1.78
N GLU A 171 9.00 0.24 3.04
CA GLU A 171 9.20 -0.64 4.19
C GLU A 171 7.86 -1.16 4.68
N THR A 172 7.74 -2.47 4.86
CA THR A 172 6.50 -3.13 5.29
C THR A 172 6.73 -3.94 6.55
N LYS A 173 5.72 -3.96 7.42
CA LYS A 173 5.74 -4.73 8.68
C LYS A 173 5.26 -6.15 8.48
N LYS A 174 4.68 -6.46 7.33
CA LYS A 174 4.10 -7.75 6.98
C LYS A 174 4.86 -8.42 5.86
N LYS A 175 4.89 -9.76 5.91
CA LYS A 175 5.45 -10.54 4.82
C LYS A 175 4.45 -10.56 3.65
N ILE A 176 4.79 -9.82 2.60
CA ILE A 176 4.04 -9.77 1.34
C ILE A 176 4.76 -10.65 0.31
N ASN A 177 4.08 -11.67 -0.19
CA ASN A 177 4.58 -12.54 -1.23
C ASN A 177 3.95 -12.17 -2.57
N TRP A 178 4.76 -11.67 -3.50
CA TRP A 178 4.32 -11.27 -4.84
C TRP A 178 4.42 -12.45 -5.80
N ILE A 179 3.35 -12.65 -6.57
CA ILE A 179 3.29 -13.66 -7.63
C ILE A 179 2.93 -12.92 -8.92
N VAL A 180 3.91 -12.87 -9.83
CA VAL A 180 3.73 -12.30 -11.17
C VAL A 180 3.10 -13.35 -12.06
N ILE A 181 1.99 -12.99 -12.69
CA ILE A 181 1.26 -13.82 -13.65
C ILE A 181 1.42 -13.18 -15.01
N ASP A 182 2.18 -13.84 -15.88
CA ASP A 182 2.39 -13.37 -17.25
C ASP A 182 1.05 -13.33 -17.98
N SER A 183 0.56 -12.11 -18.24
CA SER A 183 -0.54 -11.94 -19.17
C SER A 183 0.03 -12.17 -20.57
N ALA A 184 -0.38 -13.25 -21.23
CA ALA A 184 0.07 -13.62 -22.58
C ALA A 184 -0.46 -12.65 -23.67
N LEU A 185 -0.68 -11.38 -23.33
CA LEU A 185 -1.32 -10.37 -24.16
C LEU A 185 -0.29 -9.61 -25.00
N SER A 186 0.54 -10.33 -25.76
CA SER A 186 1.31 -9.69 -26.83
C SER A 186 0.35 -9.26 -27.94
N LYS A 187 -0.04 -7.99 -27.93
CA LYS A 187 -0.98 -7.42 -28.90
C LYS A 187 -0.33 -6.24 -29.59
N ASN A 188 -0.58 -6.14 -30.90
CA ASN A 188 -0.24 -4.93 -31.65
C ASN A 188 -1.29 -3.88 -31.33
N HIS A 189 -0.85 -2.76 -30.79
CA HIS A 189 -1.67 -1.60 -30.46
C HIS A 189 -1.28 -0.45 -31.39
N PRO A 190 -2.14 -0.04 -32.33
CA PRO A 190 -1.92 1.17 -33.10
C PRO A 190 -2.02 2.37 -32.13
N LEU A 191 -1.04 3.28 -32.23
CA LEU A 191 -0.93 4.43 -31.33
C LEU A 191 -1.58 5.66 -31.96
N LEU A 192 -0.97 6.16 -33.03
CA LEU A 192 -1.39 7.37 -33.74
C LEU A 192 -0.93 7.32 -35.20
N ALA A 193 -1.46 8.23 -36.02
CA ALA A 193 -0.99 8.44 -37.38
C ALA A 193 -0.59 9.91 -37.59
N TYR A 194 0.65 10.14 -38.05
CA TYR A 194 1.06 11.47 -38.49
C TYR A 194 0.63 11.71 -39.94
N LYS A 195 0.05 12.87 -40.21
CA LYS A 195 -0.22 13.30 -41.59
C LYS A 195 1.09 13.77 -42.23
N LYS A 196 1.39 13.26 -43.43
CA LYS A 196 2.55 13.65 -44.25
C LYS A 196 2.05 14.03 -45.66
N ASP A 197 2.91 14.63 -46.48
CA ASP A 197 2.53 15.09 -47.82
C ASP A 197 2.02 13.95 -48.73
N ASP A 198 2.57 12.75 -48.57
CA ASP A 198 2.27 11.55 -49.39
C ASP A 198 1.37 10.52 -48.67
N GLY A 199 0.59 10.95 -47.66
CA GLY A 199 -0.37 10.10 -46.96
C GLY A 199 -0.26 10.17 -45.44
N PHE A 200 -0.24 9.02 -44.78
CA PHE A 200 -0.17 8.94 -43.32
C PHE A 200 0.92 7.98 -42.86
N GLN A 201 1.66 8.34 -41.82
CA GLN A 201 2.62 7.46 -41.16
C GLN A 201 2.00 6.92 -39.88
N LEU A 202 1.57 5.65 -39.91
CA LEU A 202 0.95 4.96 -38.78
C LEU A 202 2.02 4.39 -37.85
N TYR A 203 1.95 4.73 -36.57
CA TYR A 203 2.79 4.17 -35.52
C TYR A 203 2.03 3.07 -34.77
N THR A 204 2.70 1.94 -34.56
CA THR A 204 2.15 0.79 -33.85
C THR A 204 3.14 0.31 -32.80
N ALA A 205 2.63 0.06 -31.60
CA ALA A 205 3.36 -0.55 -30.51
C ALA A 205 3.09 -2.05 -30.48
N TRP A 206 4.14 -2.81 -30.22
CA TRP A 206 4.08 -4.23 -29.88
C TRP A 206 4.73 -4.40 -28.51
N SER A 207 3.92 -4.74 -27.51
CA SER A 207 4.39 -4.92 -26.14
C SER A 207 4.35 -6.38 -25.72
N THR A 208 5.39 -6.80 -25.00
CA THR A 208 5.57 -8.10 -24.37
C THR A 208 6.08 -7.88 -22.95
N PRO A 209 5.99 -8.89 -22.06
CA PRO A 209 6.56 -8.79 -20.71
C PRO A 209 8.02 -8.30 -20.69
N ASP A 210 8.83 -8.71 -21.67
CA ASP A 210 10.26 -8.39 -21.73
C ASP A 210 10.57 -7.05 -22.43
N ALA A 211 9.77 -6.69 -23.45
CA ALA A 211 10.08 -5.54 -24.31
C ALA A 211 8.85 -4.93 -24.98
N THR A 212 8.91 -3.62 -25.17
CA THR A 212 7.99 -2.85 -26.00
C THR A 212 8.73 -2.29 -27.20
N LYS A 213 8.22 -2.56 -28.41
CA LYS A 213 8.80 -2.12 -29.69
C LYS A 213 7.81 -1.24 -30.42
N ILE A 214 8.31 -0.17 -31.03
CA ILE A 214 7.51 0.73 -31.86
C ILE A 214 7.93 0.53 -33.30
N THR A 215 6.96 0.43 -34.19
CA THR A 215 7.19 0.37 -35.63
C THR A 215 6.30 1.39 -36.33
N SER A 216 6.82 2.01 -37.38
CA SER A 216 6.07 2.95 -38.21
C SER A 216 5.92 2.42 -39.63
N LYS A 217 4.77 2.67 -40.26
CA LYS A 217 4.52 2.31 -41.66
C LYS A 217 3.75 3.43 -42.37
N THR A 218 4.18 3.78 -43.58
CA THR A 218 3.40 4.65 -44.47
C THR A 218 2.19 3.91 -45.00
N ILE A 219 1.02 4.51 -44.87
CA ILE A 219 -0.28 3.97 -45.28
C ILE A 219 -1.03 4.97 -46.18
N THR A 220 -1.93 4.42 -46.99
CA THR A 220 -2.86 5.18 -47.81
C THR A 220 -4.29 4.87 -47.38
N LEU A 221 -5.19 5.83 -47.57
CA LEU A 221 -6.61 5.64 -47.26
C LEU A 221 -7.24 4.66 -48.26
N GLY A 222 -8.14 3.81 -47.77
CA GLY A 222 -8.78 2.75 -48.55
C GLY A 222 -9.72 1.92 -47.69
N GLU A 223 -9.86 0.64 -48.01
CA GLU A 223 -10.76 -0.27 -47.27
C GLU A 223 -10.29 -0.55 -45.83
N GLU A 224 -8.97 -0.67 -45.61
CA GLU A 224 -8.40 -0.99 -44.30
C GLU A 224 -8.26 0.25 -43.39
N TYR A 225 -8.00 1.41 -43.99
CA TYR A 225 -7.73 2.67 -43.30
C TYR A 225 -8.66 3.77 -43.79
N ALA A 226 -9.53 4.26 -42.92
CA ALA A 226 -10.50 5.32 -43.25
C ALA A 226 -10.43 6.44 -42.21
N LEU A 227 -10.60 7.69 -42.65
CA LEU A 227 -10.74 8.81 -41.72
C LEU A 227 -12.15 8.81 -41.11
N SER A 228 -12.24 9.23 -39.86
CA SER A 228 -13.51 9.56 -39.22
C SER A 228 -14.15 10.78 -39.91
N SER A 229 -15.46 10.99 -39.71
CA SER A 229 -16.19 12.11 -40.33
C SER A 229 -15.62 13.49 -39.99
N GLY A 230 -14.86 13.62 -38.90
CA GLY A 230 -14.16 14.86 -38.51
C GLY A 230 -12.72 14.96 -39.00
N GLY A 231 -12.11 13.88 -39.52
CA GLY A 231 -10.71 13.87 -39.95
C GLY A 231 -9.68 13.71 -38.83
N ASP A 232 -10.09 13.85 -37.57
CA ASP A 232 -9.19 13.82 -36.40
C ASP A 232 -8.78 12.41 -35.96
N SER A 233 -9.36 11.37 -36.57
CA SER A 233 -9.04 9.98 -36.20
C SER A 233 -9.02 9.07 -37.42
N LEU A 234 -8.09 8.11 -37.38
CA LEU A 234 -7.97 7.03 -38.35
C LEU A 234 -8.66 5.79 -37.78
N VAL A 235 -9.61 5.27 -38.54
CA VAL A 235 -10.31 4.01 -38.29
C VAL A 235 -9.54 2.89 -38.99
N ILE A 236 -9.16 1.87 -38.24
CA ILE A 236 -8.40 0.72 -38.72
C ILE A 236 -9.30 -0.53 -38.65
N SER A 237 -9.78 -0.96 -39.80
CA SER A 237 -10.80 -2.02 -39.94
C SER A 237 -10.28 -3.44 -39.73
N ARG A 238 -8.95 -3.65 -39.74
CA ARG A 238 -8.34 -4.99 -39.57
C ARG A 238 -8.56 -5.59 -38.18
N PHE A 239 -8.85 -4.75 -37.18
CA PHE A 239 -9.08 -5.17 -35.79
C PHE A 239 -10.56 -5.47 -35.56
N ASN A 240 -10.87 -6.39 -34.66
CA ASN A 240 -12.24 -6.71 -34.27
C ASN A 240 -12.42 -6.55 -32.74
N PRO A 241 -13.12 -5.50 -32.26
CA PRO A 241 -13.73 -4.43 -33.05
C PRO A 241 -12.68 -3.50 -33.70
N ALA A 242 -13.11 -2.76 -34.74
CA ALA A 242 -12.24 -1.80 -35.42
C ALA A 242 -11.68 -0.78 -34.42
N GLN A 243 -10.38 -0.49 -34.52
CA GLN A 243 -9.69 0.43 -33.63
C GLN A 243 -9.65 1.83 -34.23
N LYS A 244 -9.66 2.85 -33.37
CA LYS A 244 -9.55 4.25 -33.76
C LYS A 244 -8.32 4.84 -33.10
N VAL A 245 -7.51 5.55 -33.88
CA VAL A 245 -6.32 6.25 -33.40
C VAL A 245 -6.35 7.71 -33.81
N PRO A 246 -5.77 8.63 -33.02
CA PRO A 246 -5.69 10.03 -33.38
C PRO A 246 -4.84 10.24 -34.64
N VAL A 247 -5.26 11.19 -35.47
CA VAL A 247 -4.48 11.70 -36.59
C VAL A 247 -3.90 13.04 -36.17
N VAL A 248 -2.57 13.12 -36.09
CA VAL A 248 -1.86 14.31 -35.62
C VAL A 248 -1.19 14.99 -36.80
N ASN A 249 -1.34 16.32 -36.88
CA ASN A 249 -0.58 17.14 -37.82
C ASN A 249 0.68 17.65 -37.13
N GLN A 250 1.84 17.40 -37.75
CA GLN A 250 3.11 17.87 -37.19
C GLN A 250 3.32 19.34 -37.56
N ASN A 251 2.83 20.24 -36.71
CA ASN A 251 3.01 21.68 -36.89
C ASN A 251 4.50 22.06 -36.79
N THR A 252 4.88 23.15 -37.45
CA THR A 252 6.21 23.75 -37.31
C THR A 252 6.51 24.07 -35.84
N ILE A 253 7.71 23.75 -35.37
CA ILE A 253 8.15 24.11 -34.02
C ILE A 253 8.71 25.54 -34.07
N GLU A 254 8.14 26.44 -33.29
CA GLU A 254 8.57 27.84 -33.19
C GLU A 254 9.50 28.01 -31.98
N VAL A 255 10.76 28.38 -32.23
CA VAL A 255 11.79 28.59 -31.20
C VAL A 255 12.18 30.06 -31.15
N SER A 256 11.98 30.70 -30.00
CA SER A 256 12.46 32.05 -29.74
C SER A 256 13.80 32.01 -29.01
N LEU A 257 14.86 32.51 -29.64
CA LEU A 257 16.21 32.51 -29.09
C LEU A 257 16.67 33.93 -28.77
N PHE A 258 16.80 34.23 -27.48
CA PHE A 258 17.34 35.47 -26.96
C PHE A 258 18.80 35.28 -26.57
N TYR A 259 19.67 36.22 -26.92
CA TYR A 259 21.08 36.13 -26.58
C TYR A 259 21.71 37.46 -26.23
N SER A 260 22.73 37.41 -25.38
CA SER A 260 23.66 38.51 -25.16
C SER A 260 24.84 38.41 -26.14
N ASP A 261 25.48 39.53 -26.45
CA ASP A 261 26.65 39.57 -27.35
C ASP A 261 27.76 38.60 -26.92
N SER A 262 27.95 38.42 -25.61
CA SER A 262 28.96 37.53 -25.04
C SER A 262 28.74 36.05 -25.34
N LEU A 263 27.51 35.66 -25.68
CA LEU A 263 27.06 34.29 -25.95
C LEU A 263 26.68 34.07 -27.44
N GLY A 264 27.12 34.96 -28.33
CA GLY A 264 26.82 34.87 -29.77
C GLY A 264 27.38 33.61 -30.45
N VAL A 265 28.51 33.08 -29.96
CA VAL A 265 29.08 31.81 -30.45
C VAL A 265 28.18 30.63 -30.07
N ASP A 266 27.72 30.61 -28.82
CA ASP A 266 26.82 29.60 -28.27
C ASP A 266 25.49 29.57 -29.04
N LYS A 267 24.93 30.76 -29.35
CA LYS A 267 23.79 30.91 -30.25
C LYS A 267 24.02 30.17 -31.58
N THR A 268 25.15 30.40 -32.25
CA THR A 268 25.41 29.81 -33.57
C THR A 268 25.41 28.28 -33.51
N TYR A 269 25.98 27.69 -32.45
CA TYR A 269 25.95 26.25 -32.26
C TYR A 269 24.52 25.73 -32.03
N LEU A 270 23.71 26.44 -31.23
CA LEU A 270 22.31 26.06 -31.01
C LEU A 270 21.48 26.14 -32.28
N GLU A 271 21.63 27.20 -33.08
CA GLU A 271 20.96 27.33 -34.38
C GLU A 271 21.37 26.20 -35.33
N ALA A 272 22.66 25.84 -35.36
CA ALA A 272 23.16 24.72 -36.17
C ALA A 272 22.60 23.37 -35.70
N SER A 273 22.55 23.12 -34.39
CA SER A 273 21.97 21.90 -33.82
C SER A 273 20.47 21.81 -34.07
N LEU A 274 19.71 22.89 -33.89
CA LEU A 274 18.27 22.94 -34.19
C LEU A 274 18.00 22.72 -35.68
N LYS A 275 18.82 23.29 -36.56
CA LYS A 275 18.74 23.03 -38.00
C LYS A 275 19.02 21.57 -38.34
N ALA A 276 20.00 20.95 -37.70
CA ALA A 276 20.29 19.53 -37.86
C ALA A 276 19.11 18.65 -37.38
N LEU A 277 18.48 19.01 -36.26
CA LEU A 277 17.26 18.36 -35.77
C LEU A 277 16.11 18.49 -36.76
N SER A 278 15.89 19.68 -37.32
CA SER A 278 14.83 19.90 -38.31
C SER A 278 14.98 18.97 -39.52
N MET A 279 16.21 18.79 -40.00
CA MET A 279 16.50 17.85 -41.11
C MET A 279 16.34 16.38 -40.70
N TYR A 280 16.79 16.01 -39.51
CA TYR A 280 16.72 14.62 -39.03
C TYR A 280 15.29 14.17 -38.76
N LEU A 281 14.47 15.05 -38.17
CA LEU A 281 13.09 14.77 -37.78
C LEU A 281 12.10 14.86 -38.94
N ASP A 282 12.53 15.40 -40.09
CA ASP A 282 11.63 15.76 -41.19
C ASP A 282 10.45 16.64 -40.68
N LYS A 283 10.80 17.62 -39.84
CA LYS A 283 9.88 18.56 -39.19
C LYS A 283 10.51 19.95 -39.19
N GLU A 284 9.78 20.96 -39.64
CA GLU A 284 10.29 22.34 -39.69
C GLU A 284 10.47 22.87 -38.25
N ILE A 285 11.68 23.38 -37.96
CA ILE A 285 11.98 24.11 -36.72
C ILE A 285 12.39 25.52 -37.12
N LYS A 286 11.53 26.50 -36.84
CA LYS A 286 11.80 27.91 -37.10
C LYS A 286 12.44 28.54 -35.88
N VAL A 287 13.61 29.13 -36.06
CA VAL A 287 14.35 29.79 -35.00
C VAL A 287 14.36 31.29 -35.26
N ALA A 288 13.69 32.05 -34.39
CA ALA A 288 13.70 33.50 -34.40
C ALA A 288 14.71 33.98 -33.33
N SER A 289 15.87 34.47 -33.77
CA SER A 289 16.90 34.96 -32.86
C SER A 289 16.95 36.48 -32.75
N GLN A 290 16.95 36.99 -31.52
CA GLN A 290 16.99 38.43 -31.22
C GLN A 290 17.85 38.73 -29.99
N LEU A 291 18.30 39.97 -29.84
CA LEU A 291 19.10 40.37 -28.69
C LEU A 291 18.25 40.35 -27.42
N ASP A 292 18.87 40.09 -26.27
CA ASP A 292 18.22 40.07 -24.95
C ASP A 292 17.65 41.44 -24.51
N THR A 293 17.84 42.49 -25.30
CA THR A 293 17.27 43.84 -25.13
C THR A 293 15.98 44.07 -25.91
N GLU A 294 15.67 43.22 -26.90
CA GLU A 294 14.54 43.37 -27.81
C GLU A 294 13.52 42.25 -27.53
N ILE A 295 12.95 42.29 -26.32
CA ILE A 295 11.93 41.32 -25.91
C ILE A 295 10.60 41.71 -26.54
N ASP A 296 10.16 40.91 -27.50
CA ASP A 296 8.83 40.96 -28.09
C ASP A 296 7.94 39.96 -27.33
N GLU A 297 7.19 40.44 -26.33
CA GLU A 297 6.34 39.62 -25.46
C GLU A 297 5.17 38.96 -26.20
N ASP A 298 4.82 39.45 -27.40
CA ASP A 298 3.66 39.01 -28.17
C ASP A 298 3.94 37.84 -29.14
N LYS A 299 5.20 37.37 -29.22
CA LYS A 299 5.53 36.20 -30.07
C LYS A 299 5.26 34.89 -29.35
N GLU A 300 4.20 34.21 -29.77
CA GLU A 300 3.96 32.81 -29.39
C GLU A 300 5.11 31.93 -29.92
N ALA A 301 5.76 31.21 -29.01
CA ALA A 301 6.80 30.22 -29.31
C ALA A 301 6.59 28.98 -28.44
N ASP A 302 6.90 27.81 -29.00
CA ASP A 302 6.81 26.53 -28.27
C ASP A 302 7.96 26.38 -27.27
N VAL A 303 9.14 26.92 -27.63
CA VAL A 303 10.35 26.86 -26.82
C VAL A 303 11.06 28.20 -26.81
N ILE A 304 11.44 28.66 -25.61
CA ILE A 304 12.22 29.87 -25.40
C ILE A 304 13.63 29.47 -24.98
N ILE A 305 14.64 29.93 -25.71
CA ILE A 305 16.05 29.77 -25.37
C ILE A 305 16.58 31.12 -24.91
N TRP A 306 17.01 31.20 -23.65
CA TRP A 306 17.50 32.42 -23.02
C TRP A 306 19.01 32.34 -22.73
N LEU A 307 19.82 32.88 -23.63
CA LEU A 307 21.28 32.96 -23.52
C LEU A 307 21.73 34.31 -22.96
N SER A 308 21.29 34.63 -21.75
CA SER A 308 21.70 35.83 -21.04
C SER A 308 21.78 35.61 -19.53
N ALA A 309 22.64 36.39 -18.87
CA ALA A 309 22.71 36.47 -17.41
C ALA A 309 21.62 37.40 -16.82
N LYS A 310 20.90 38.14 -17.67
CA LYS A 310 19.74 38.94 -17.27
C LYS A 310 18.58 38.03 -16.84
N PRO A 311 17.66 38.50 -15.98
CA PRO A 311 16.45 37.75 -15.68
C PRO A 311 15.66 37.48 -16.98
N HIS A 312 15.23 36.24 -17.16
CA HIS A 312 14.36 35.85 -18.26
C HIS A 312 12.91 36.27 -17.94
N PRO A 313 12.04 36.44 -18.95
CA PRO A 313 10.61 36.69 -18.73
C PRO A 313 9.92 35.48 -18.07
N GLU A 314 8.86 35.72 -17.31
CA GLU A 314 7.99 34.65 -16.83
C GLU A 314 7.23 34.03 -18.01
N THR A 315 7.27 32.70 -18.12
CA THR A 315 6.66 31.97 -19.23
C THR A 315 6.12 30.64 -18.74
N THR A 316 5.03 30.19 -19.35
CA THR A 316 4.49 28.83 -19.17
C THR A 316 5.08 27.84 -20.18
N GLN A 317 5.76 28.36 -21.21
CA GLN A 317 6.39 27.55 -22.26
C GLN A 317 7.71 26.95 -21.79
N LYS A 318 8.23 25.99 -22.55
CA LYS A 318 9.53 25.40 -22.24
C LYS A 318 10.64 26.42 -22.36
N LEU A 319 11.56 26.38 -21.40
CA LEU A 319 12.55 27.40 -21.21
C LEU A 319 13.93 26.78 -21.04
N LEU A 320 14.87 27.08 -21.95
CA LEU A 320 16.28 26.71 -21.82
C LEU A 320 17.09 27.96 -21.44
N VAL A 321 17.59 28.00 -20.21
CA VAL A 321 18.29 29.17 -19.65
C VAL A 321 19.78 28.92 -19.51
N TRP A 322 20.58 29.92 -19.89
CA TRP A 322 22.00 29.96 -19.58
C TRP A 322 22.23 30.11 -18.07
N LYS A 323 22.84 29.09 -17.45
CA LYS A 323 23.21 29.10 -16.03
C LYS A 323 24.48 28.29 -15.84
N GLU A 324 25.61 28.97 -15.80
CA GLU A 324 26.91 28.31 -15.67
C GLU A 324 27.00 27.46 -14.39
N ASP A 325 27.30 26.17 -14.55
CA ASP A 325 27.52 25.23 -13.46
C ASP A 325 28.74 24.34 -13.74
N THR A 326 29.84 24.67 -13.10
CA THR A 326 31.11 23.94 -13.19
C THR A 326 31.05 22.50 -12.66
N LYS A 327 30.04 22.14 -11.89
CA LYS A 327 29.85 20.79 -11.33
C LYS A 327 28.91 19.93 -12.18
N ALA A 328 28.21 20.53 -13.13
CA ALA A 328 27.27 19.80 -13.98
C ALA A 328 27.99 18.76 -14.86
N GLN A 329 27.45 17.55 -14.86
CA GLN A 329 28.00 16.43 -15.65
C GLN A 329 27.59 16.48 -17.13
N SER A 330 26.64 17.33 -17.50
CA SER A 330 26.06 17.46 -18.84
C SER A 330 25.88 18.92 -19.22
N ILE A 331 26.01 19.22 -20.52
CA ILE A 331 25.88 20.55 -21.13
C ILE A 331 24.47 21.13 -20.95
N ILE A 332 23.45 20.27 -20.94
CA ILE A 332 22.06 20.60 -20.61
C ILE A 332 21.59 19.68 -19.49
N ILE A 333 20.93 20.25 -18.49
CA ILE A 333 20.28 19.53 -17.37
C ILE A 333 18.85 20.01 -17.18
N ALA A 334 17.98 19.16 -16.63
CA ALA A 334 16.65 19.56 -16.19
C ALA A 334 16.74 20.52 -14.98
N GLY A 335 15.82 21.48 -14.93
CA GLY A 335 15.72 22.50 -13.89
C GLY A 335 14.90 22.05 -12.68
N GLU A 336 14.41 23.03 -11.93
CA GLU A 336 13.57 22.79 -10.74
C GLU A 336 12.13 22.43 -11.10
N ASP A 337 11.65 22.90 -12.26
CA ASP A 337 10.35 22.56 -12.82
C ASP A 337 10.50 21.74 -14.12
N ASP A 338 9.41 21.09 -14.53
CA ASP A 338 9.40 20.17 -15.69
C ASP A 338 9.63 20.87 -17.04
N ASN A 339 9.49 22.20 -17.10
CA ASN A 339 9.58 22.99 -18.33
C ASN A 339 10.91 23.76 -18.47
N THR A 340 11.70 23.83 -17.40
CA THR A 340 12.94 24.60 -17.35
C THR A 340 14.14 23.68 -17.50
N TYR A 341 15.08 24.10 -18.34
CA TYR A 341 16.34 23.42 -18.59
C TYR A 341 17.48 24.43 -18.45
N TYR A 342 18.64 23.96 -17.99
CA TYR A 342 19.81 24.81 -17.83
C TYR A 342 20.91 24.41 -18.81
N LEU A 343 21.39 25.37 -19.60
CA LEU A 343 22.63 25.29 -20.35
C LEU A 343 23.78 25.66 -19.41
N THR A 344 24.60 24.67 -19.05
CA THR A 344 25.53 24.75 -17.92
C THR A 344 26.96 25.13 -18.29
N LYS A 345 27.32 24.99 -19.56
CA LYS A 345 28.67 25.17 -20.08
C LYS A 345 28.66 25.92 -21.40
N ARG A 346 29.70 26.73 -21.64
CA ARG A 346 29.91 27.41 -22.92
C ARG A 346 30.05 26.37 -24.03
N ILE A 347 29.40 26.61 -25.16
CA ILE A 347 29.36 25.67 -26.28
C ILE A 347 30.58 25.88 -27.17
N ASN A 348 31.27 24.79 -27.47
CA ASN A 348 32.39 24.73 -28.40
C ASN A 348 32.29 23.45 -29.26
N PRO A 349 33.09 23.29 -30.32
CA PRO A 349 33.00 22.13 -31.20
C PRO A 349 33.20 20.78 -30.48
N GLU A 350 34.04 20.76 -29.45
CA GLU A 350 34.39 19.55 -28.72
C GLU A 350 33.21 19.09 -27.85
N ASN A 351 32.75 19.94 -26.94
CA ASN A 351 31.68 19.56 -26.02
C ASN A 351 30.32 19.44 -26.70
N ALA A 352 30.06 20.15 -27.80
CA ALA A 352 28.82 19.99 -28.56
C ALA A 352 28.66 18.55 -29.09
N VAL A 353 29.76 17.90 -29.47
CA VAL A 353 29.78 16.52 -29.96
C VAL A 353 29.85 15.53 -28.79
N TYR A 354 30.84 15.67 -27.90
CA TYR A 354 31.05 14.70 -26.82
C TYR A 354 29.92 14.67 -25.79
N GLU A 355 29.30 15.81 -25.50
CA GLU A 355 28.14 15.91 -24.58
C GLU A 355 26.80 15.82 -25.33
N ARG A 356 26.82 15.48 -26.62
CA ARG A 356 25.63 15.19 -27.45
C ARG A 356 24.59 16.32 -27.44
N LEU A 357 25.04 17.57 -27.63
CA LEU A 357 24.19 18.77 -27.56
C LEU A 357 22.89 18.65 -28.36
N THR A 358 22.98 18.17 -29.60
CA THR A 358 21.82 18.01 -30.49
C THR A 358 20.79 17.04 -29.92
N GLU A 359 21.22 15.96 -29.28
CA GLU A 359 20.31 15.01 -28.65
C GLU A 359 19.69 15.56 -27.37
N LYS A 360 20.47 16.33 -26.61
CA LYS A 360 19.94 17.05 -25.44
C LYS A 360 18.92 18.11 -25.81
N LEU A 361 19.10 18.79 -26.94
CA LEU A 361 18.08 19.69 -27.46
C LEU A 361 16.83 18.94 -27.92
N LEU A 362 16.97 17.73 -28.48
CA LEU A 362 15.81 16.90 -28.81
C LEU A 362 14.96 16.58 -27.58
N GLU A 363 15.60 16.28 -26.43
CA GLU A 363 14.93 16.08 -25.14
C GLU A 363 14.16 17.36 -24.72
N VAL A 364 14.76 18.54 -24.85
CA VAL A 364 14.10 19.84 -24.55
C VAL A 364 12.87 20.07 -25.44
N LEU A 365 12.97 19.80 -26.74
CA LEU A 365 11.87 20.00 -27.68
C LEU A 365 10.68 19.06 -27.38
N ASN A 366 10.92 17.87 -26.82
CA ASN A 366 9.94 16.80 -26.60
C ASN A 366 9.00 16.55 -27.81
N VAL A 367 9.60 16.30 -28.98
CA VAL A 367 8.89 16.30 -30.27
C VAL A 367 7.85 15.18 -30.40
N ASN A 368 7.92 14.15 -29.55
CA ASN A 368 7.09 12.95 -29.64
C ASN A 368 6.23 12.73 -28.39
N GLN A 369 5.91 13.79 -27.63
CA GLN A 369 5.14 13.70 -26.40
C GLN A 369 3.84 12.91 -26.57
N GLU A 370 3.12 13.12 -27.68
CA GLU A 370 1.86 12.44 -27.98
C GLU A 370 2.04 10.92 -28.17
N VAL A 371 3.20 10.49 -28.70
CA VAL A 371 3.53 9.07 -28.84
C VAL A 371 3.86 8.48 -27.47
N GLU A 372 4.63 9.19 -26.65
CA GLU A 372 5.03 8.72 -25.32
C GLU A 372 3.84 8.55 -24.37
N GLU A 373 2.90 9.50 -24.39
CA GLU A 373 1.66 9.43 -23.61
C GLU A 373 0.82 8.21 -24.01
N LEU A 374 0.62 7.98 -25.31
CA LEU A 374 -0.13 6.82 -25.80
C LEU A 374 0.62 5.49 -25.59
N LEU A 375 1.95 5.52 -25.66
CA LEU A 375 2.80 4.35 -25.42
C LEU A 375 2.68 3.90 -23.96
N ALA A 376 2.64 4.85 -23.02
CA ALA A 376 2.52 4.55 -21.59
C ALA A 376 1.24 3.76 -21.25
N GLU A 377 0.17 3.93 -22.02
CA GLU A 377 -1.09 3.18 -21.85
C GLU A 377 -1.01 1.73 -22.34
N VAL A 378 -0.09 1.43 -23.25
CA VAL A 378 0.03 0.11 -23.89
C VAL A 378 1.36 -0.59 -23.61
N ASP A 379 2.20 0.01 -22.76
CA ASP A 379 3.44 -0.58 -22.29
C ASP A 379 3.15 -1.61 -21.19
N HIS A 380 3.16 -2.87 -21.59
CA HIS A 380 2.87 -4.03 -20.75
C HIS A 380 4.14 -4.78 -20.31
N ARG A 381 5.30 -4.12 -20.33
CA ARG A 381 6.52 -4.71 -19.75
C ARG A 381 6.27 -5.06 -18.29
N SER A 382 6.75 -6.21 -17.85
CA SER A 382 6.63 -6.67 -16.47
C SER A 382 7.97 -6.62 -15.76
N VAL A 383 7.89 -6.59 -14.43
CA VAL A 383 9.03 -6.68 -13.53
C VAL A 383 9.09 -8.05 -12.89
N THR A 384 10.28 -8.42 -12.43
CA THR A 384 10.51 -9.67 -11.73
C THR A 384 9.92 -9.62 -10.31
N THR A 385 9.67 -10.79 -9.71
CA THR A 385 9.17 -10.86 -8.33
C THR A 385 10.11 -10.16 -7.33
N SER A 386 11.42 -10.27 -7.51
CA SER A 386 12.42 -9.60 -6.68
C SER A 386 12.43 -8.07 -6.80
N GLU A 387 11.93 -7.52 -7.91
CA GLU A 387 11.82 -6.08 -8.08
C GLU A 387 10.59 -5.53 -7.33
N LEU A 388 9.50 -6.29 -7.33
CA LEU A 388 8.26 -5.99 -6.59
C LEU A 388 8.40 -6.16 -5.06
N GLU A 389 9.33 -6.99 -4.61
CA GLU A 389 9.53 -7.24 -3.18
C GLU A 389 9.72 -5.94 -2.38
N THR A 390 9.03 -5.89 -1.23
CA THR A 390 9.12 -4.77 -0.29
C THR A 390 10.23 -4.99 0.71
N MET A 391 10.67 -3.91 1.36
CA MET A 391 11.63 -4.02 2.46
C MET A 391 10.90 -4.49 3.72
N TYR A 392 10.80 -5.82 3.88
CA TYR A 392 10.18 -6.40 5.07
C TYR A 392 11.04 -6.14 6.31
N VAL A 393 10.49 -5.37 7.24
CA VAL A 393 11.08 -5.12 8.55
C VAL A 393 10.29 -5.93 9.58
N ALA A 394 10.91 -7.01 10.06
CA ALA A 394 10.30 -7.85 11.10
C ALA A 394 9.97 -7.00 12.33
N ASN A 395 8.71 -7.06 12.77
CA ASN A 395 8.28 -6.32 13.95
C ASN A 395 8.90 -6.98 15.20
N ASP A 396 10.00 -6.42 15.71
CA ASP A 396 10.71 -6.91 16.91
C ASP A 396 9.88 -6.80 18.20
N LYS A 397 8.76 -6.07 18.13
CA LYS A 397 7.71 -6.21 19.14
C LYS A 397 7.04 -7.55 18.89
N LYS A 398 7.50 -8.58 19.63
CA LYS A 398 6.63 -9.67 20.08
C LYS A 398 5.29 -9.04 20.37
N GLU A 399 4.31 -9.27 19.50
CA GLU A 399 2.95 -8.86 19.78
C GLU A 399 2.69 -9.27 21.21
N LYS A 400 2.09 -8.38 22.00
CA LYS A 400 1.56 -8.77 23.31
C LYS A 400 0.42 -9.75 23.01
N GLN A 401 0.78 -10.97 22.62
CA GLN A 401 -0.13 -12.06 22.44
C GLN A 401 -0.80 -12.21 23.79
N LEU A 402 -2.12 -12.07 23.74
CA LEU A 402 -3.02 -12.05 24.86
C LEU A 402 -3.00 -10.69 25.59
N ALA A 403 -3.89 -9.79 25.15
CA ALA A 403 -4.51 -8.81 26.04
C ALA A 403 -5.31 -9.58 27.11
N SER A 404 -4.61 -10.25 28.03
CA SER A 404 -5.24 -10.95 29.14
C SER A 404 -5.76 -9.89 30.10
N TRP A 405 -7.09 -9.85 30.26
CA TRP A 405 -7.68 -9.06 31.33
C TRP A 405 -7.24 -9.67 32.65
N ASN A 406 -6.43 -8.93 33.41
CA ASN A 406 -5.98 -9.36 34.72
C ASN A 406 -7.15 -9.19 35.71
N VAL A 407 -7.86 -10.28 36.00
CA VAL A 407 -8.98 -10.29 36.96
C VAL A 407 -8.52 -10.29 38.42
N ASN A 408 -7.22 -10.44 38.69
CA ASN A 408 -6.64 -10.51 40.03
C ASN A 408 -7.00 -9.32 40.96
N PRO A 409 -7.02 -8.05 40.49
CA PRO A 409 -7.41 -6.92 41.35
C PRO A 409 -8.85 -7.04 41.89
N TYR A 410 -9.77 -7.55 41.08
CA TYR A 410 -11.17 -7.75 41.49
C TYR A 410 -11.32 -8.93 42.46
N LEU A 411 -10.53 -9.99 42.26
CA LEU A 411 -10.49 -11.13 43.19
C LEU A 411 -9.95 -10.72 44.57
N TRP A 412 -8.94 -9.83 44.62
CA TRP A 412 -8.44 -9.24 45.88
C TRP A 412 -9.50 -8.42 46.60
N LEU A 413 -10.23 -7.56 45.88
CA LEU A 413 -11.30 -6.76 46.44
C LEU A 413 -12.45 -7.64 46.97
N MET A 414 -12.82 -8.68 46.21
CA MET A 414 -13.81 -9.67 46.64
C MET A 414 -13.35 -10.42 47.90
N LEU A 415 -12.07 -10.79 48.00
CA LEU A 415 -11.49 -11.46 49.17
C LEU A 415 -11.58 -10.58 50.41
N LEU A 416 -11.25 -9.29 50.28
CA LEU A 416 -11.32 -8.33 51.37
C LEU A 416 -12.76 -8.15 51.87
N ILE A 417 -13.73 -8.02 50.96
CA ILE A 417 -15.15 -7.94 51.32
C ILE A 417 -15.58 -9.22 52.07
N LEU A 418 -15.18 -10.38 51.57
CA LEU A 418 -15.60 -11.67 52.12
C LEU A 418 -15.01 -11.90 53.52
N LEU A 419 -13.78 -11.46 53.78
CA LEU A 419 -13.15 -11.43 55.10
C LEU A 419 -13.89 -10.50 56.08
N LEU A 420 -14.31 -9.31 55.65
CA LEU A 420 -15.07 -8.39 56.49
C LEU A 420 -16.45 -8.95 56.85
N VAL A 421 -17.14 -9.56 55.88
CA VAL A 421 -18.43 -10.22 56.11
C VAL A 421 -18.26 -11.40 57.07
N GLU A 422 -17.18 -12.17 56.93
CA GLU A 422 -16.90 -13.30 57.84
C GLU A 422 -16.69 -12.82 59.27
N ARG A 423 -15.87 -11.78 59.44
CA ARG A 423 -15.60 -11.19 60.75
C ARG A 423 -16.87 -10.64 61.40
N PHE A 424 -17.75 -10.02 60.62
CA PHE A 424 -19.02 -9.47 61.13
C PHE A 424 -20.01 -10.57 61.55
N VAL A 425 -20.13 -11.63 60.73
CA VAL A 425 -21.01 -12.77 61.04
C VAL A 425 -20.50 -13.54 62.27
N ALA A 426 -19.19 -13.72 62.40
CA ALA A 426 -18.56 -14.33 63.58
C ALA A 426 -18.81 -13.49 64.85
N TYR A 427 -18.59 -12.17 64.77
CA TYR A 427 -18.81 -11.25 65.89
C TYR A 427 -20.26 -11.28 66.40
N LYS A 428 -21.25 -11.23 65.48
CA LYS A 428 -22.68 -11.28 65.85
C LYS A 428 -23.07 -12.60 66.54
N ARG A 429 -22.32 -13.67 66.30
CA ARG A 429 -22.58 -15.01 66.83
C ARG A 429 -21.74 -15.38 68.07
N LYS A 430 -20.90 -14.45 68.57
CA LYS A 430 -19.97 -14.69 69.70
C LYS A 430 -19.02 -15.87 69.47
N GLN A 431 -18.49 -15.99 68.25
CA GLN A 431 -17.37 -16.88 67.91
C GLN A 431 -16.07 -16.10 67.71
#